data_AF-A0A168KPV9-F1
#
_entry.id   AF-A0A168KPV9-F1
#
_cell.length_a   1.000
_cell.length_b   1.000
_cell.length_c   1.000
_cell.angle_alpha   90.00
_cell.angle_beta   90.00
_cell.angle_gamma   90.00
#
_symmetry.space_group_name_H-M   'P 1'
#
loop_
_entity.id
_entity.type
_entity.pdbx_description
1 polymer ?
#
loop_
_entity_poly.entity_id
_entity_poly.type
_entity_poly.pdbx_seq_one_letter_code
_entity_poly.pdbx_strand_id
1 'polypeptide(L)'
;MCWKNISFSYDYTYPSGGKPKFTSVSDITSYYSGMQVAISWNQTAKTYNKTTTATTDDTVVFNITGYTLLGFEIVGVPFGAKINGSWQGASLQLTP
;
A
#
# COMPACT_ATOMS: atom_id res chain seq x y z
N MET A 1 -4.26 -11.26 2.37
CA MET A 1 -4.31 -10.52 3.64
C MET A 1 -3.93 -9.08 3.34
N CYS A 2 -4.87 -8.13 3.39
CA CYS A 2 -4.57 -6.71 3.23
C CYS A 2 -3.74 -6.23 4.44
N TRP A 3 -2.56 -5.67 4.21
CA TRP A 3 -1.68 -5.19 5.29
C TRP A 3 -2.25 -3.92 5.91
N LYS A 4 -2.28 -3.84 7.25
CA LYS A 4 -2.90 -2.76 8.05
C LYS A 4 -2.28 -1.35 7.83
N ASN A 5 -1.21 -1.25 7.06
CA ASN A 5 -0.38 -0.06 6.88
C ASN A 5 -0.45 0.54 5.47
N ILE A 6 -1.39 0.05 4.64
CA ILE A 6 -1.61 0.53 3.27
C ILE A 6 -3.10 0.77 3.07
N SER A 7 -3.45 1.97 2.62
CA SER A 7 -4.79 2.32 2.15
C SER A 7 -4.74 2.58 0.65
N PHE A 8 -5.77 2.15 -0.06
CA PHE A 8 -5.90 2.31 -1.50
C PHE A 8 -7.37 2.17 -1.91
N SER A 9 -7.69 2.74 -3.07
CA SER A 9 -8.99 2.58 -3.72
C SER A 9 -8.84 1.58 -4.86
N TYR A 10 -9.90 0.79 -5.10
CA TYR A 10 -9.92 -0.14 -6.22
C TYR A 10 -11.34 -0.33 -6.75
N ASP A 11 -11.44 -0.50 -8.06
CA ASP A 11 -12.63 -1.00 -8.71
C ASP A 11 -12.41 -2.45 -9.14
N TYR A 12 -13.50 -3.21 -9.18
CA TYR A 12 -13.49 -4.59 -9.64
C TYR A 12 -14.75 -4.93 -10.43
N THR A 13 -14.68 -6.00 -11.22
CA THR A 13 -15.79 -6.49 -12.03
C THR A 13 -15.91 -8.01 -11.96
N TYR A 14 -17.13 -8.52 -12.14
CA TYR A 14 -17.42 -9.94 -12.33
C TYR A 14 -17.73 -10.22 -13.80
N PRO A 15 -16.78 -10.73 -14.60
CA PRO A 15 -17.09 -11.21 -15.94
C PRO A 15 -18.07 -12.39 -15.86
N SER A 16 -18.97 -12.48 -16.84
CA SER A 16 -20.01 -13.52 -16.88
C SER A 16 -19.44 -14.92 -16.69
N GLY A 17 -19.85 -15.62 -15.62
CA GLY A 17 -19.38 -16.96 -15.28
C GLY A 17 -17.92 -17.05 -14.81
N GLY A 18 -17.27 -15.92 -14.56
CA GLY A 18 -15.87 -15.83 -14.16
C GLY A 18 -15.65 -15.28 -12.75
N LYS A 19 -14.37 -15.24 -12.35
CA LYS A 19 -13.90 -14.73 -11.06
C LYS A 19 -13.75 -13.19 -11.06
N PRO A 20 -13.85 -12.53 -9.89
CA PRO A 20 -13.70 -11.07 -9.81
C PRO A 20 -12.32 -10.63 -10.27
N LYS A 21 -12.24 -9.49 -10.96
CA LYS A 21 -10.98 -8.91 -11.48
C LYS A 21 -10.84 -7.43 -11.16
N PHE A 22 -9.63 -6.99 -10.87
CA PHE A 22 -9.32 -5.57 -10.65
C PHE A 22 -9.36 -4.81 -11.98
N THR A 23 -10.17 -3.77 -12.06
CA THR A 23 -10.19 -2.85 -13.21
C THR A 23 -9.28 -1.65 -12.94
N SER A 24 -9.33 -1.08 -11.73
CA SER A 24 -8.53 0.08 -11.32
C SER A 24 -7.93 -0.15 -9.93
N VAL A 25 -6.75 0.44 -9.69
CA VAL A 25 -6.15 0.57 -8.35
C VAL A 25 -5.52 1.95 -8.29
N SER A 26 -5.91 2.77 -7.31
CA SER A 26 -5.51 4.17 -7.16
C SER A 26 -5.31 4.55 -5.70
N ASP A 27 -4.88 5.80 -5.47
CA ASP A 27 -4.81 6.44 -4.15
C ASP A 27 -4.02 5.67 -3.08
N ILE A 28 -3.02 4.91 -3.54
CA ILE A 28 -2.18 4.10 -2.65
C ILE A 28 -1.40 5.03 -1.72
N THR A 29 -1.64 4.87 -0.43
CA THR A 29 -1.02 5.59 0.68
C THR A 29 -0.61 4.57 1.74
N SER A 30 0.43 4.90 2.50
CA SER A 30 0.93 4.05 3.58
C SER A 30 1.20 4.87 4.82
N TYR A 31 1.05 4.22 5.96
CA TYR A 31 1.10 4.85 7.26
C TYR A 31 1.43 3.83 8.34
N TYR A 32 2.02 4.29 9.43
CA TYR A 32 2.02 3.50 10.64
C TYR A 32 0.61 3.48 11.24
N SER A 33 0.16 2.29 11.59
CA SER A 33 -1.10 2.06 12.29
C SER A 33 -0.85 2.09 13.81
N GLY A 34 -1.75 2.70 14.57
CA GLY A 34 -1.65 2.79 16.02
C GLY A 34 -1.02 4.10 16.52
N MET A 35 -0.93 4.23 17.85
CA MET A 35 -0.40 5.43 18.51
C MET A 35 1.11 5.55 18.29
N GLN A 36 1.54 6.73 17.84
CA GLN A 36 2.93 7.06 17.56
C GLN A 36 3.32 8.30 18.38
N VAL A 37 4.46 8.25 19.05
CA VAL A 37 5.02 9.40 19.80
C VAL A 37 6.39 9.70 19.22
N ALA A 38 6.56 10.90 18.64
CA ALA A 38 7.80 11.34 18.01
C ALA A 38 8.34 10.41 16.89
N ILE A 39 7.45 9.64 16.27
CA ILE A 39 7.74 8.74 15.15
C ILE A 39 6.72 9.04 14.05
N SER A 40 7.18 9.19 12.81
CA SER A 40 6.31 9.28 11.64
C SER A 40 6.84 8.44 10.49
N TRP A 41 5.92 7.92 9.67
CA TRP A 41 6.24 7.27 8.40
C TRP A 41 5.99 8.24 7.25
N ASN A 42 6.99 8.39 6.38
CA ASN A 42 6.91 9.25 5.21
C ASN A 42 7.04 8.40 3.96
N GLN A 43 5.95 8.23 3.22
CA GLN A 43 5.95 7.55 1.93
C GLN A 43 6.67 8.42 0.89
N THR A 44 7.59 7.80 0.14
CA THR A 44 8.37 8.50 -0.91
C THR A 44 8.07 7.97 -2.30
N ALA A 45 7.82 6.67 -2.43
CA ALA A 45 7.41 6.08 -3.70
C ALA A 45 6.45 4.91 -3.49
N LYS A 46 5.69 4.61 -4.53
CA LYS A 46 4.73 3.52 -4.58
C LYS A 46 4.76 2.86 -5.96
N THR A 47 4.73 1.54 -5.97
CA THR A 47 4.47 0.74 -7.16
C THR A 47 3.50 -0.38 -6.80
N TYR A 48 2.79 -0.89 -7.80
CA TYR A 48 1.96 -2.07 -7.64
C TYR A 48 1.98 -2.88 -8.92
N ASN A 49 1.80 -4.18 -8.78
CA ASN A 49 1.62 -5.10 -9.89
C ASN A 49 0.26 -5.79 -9.73
N LYS A 50 -0.50 -5.86 -10.82
CA LYS A 50 -1.72 -6.66 -10.89
C LYS A 50 -1.40 -7.96 -11.62
N THR A 51 -1.65 -9.09 -10.98
CA THR A 51 -1.68 -10.38 -11.66
C THR A 51 -3.11 -10.64 -12.06
N THR A 52 -3.41 -10.50 -13.35
CA THR A 52 -4.74 -10.79 -13.88
C THR A 52 -4.75 -12.08 -14.67
N THR A 53 -5.60 -13.03 -14.29
CA THR A 53 -5.77 -14.28 -15.04
C THR A 53 -7.25 -14.64 -15.11
N ALA A 54 -7.65 -15.36 -16.16
CA ALA A 54 -9.05 -15.78 -16.30
C ALA A 54 -9.43 -16.91 -15.32
N THR A 55 -8.45 -17.62 -14.75
CA THR A 55 -8.64 -18.86 -13.99
C THR A 55 -8.30 -18.74 -12.51
N THR A 56 -7.50 -17.74 -12.11
CA THR A 56 -7.13 -17.53 -10.70
C THR A 56 -7.68 -16.22 -10.17
N ASP A 57 -7.73 -16.11 -8.85
CA ASP A 57 -8.19 -14.93 -8.14
C ASP A 57 -7.22 -13.77 -8.39
N ASP A 58 -7.75 -12.67 -8.91
CA ASP A 58 -6.96 -11.49 -9.22
C ASP A 58 -6.25 -10.99 -7.95
N THR A 59 -4.95 -10.75 -8.06
CA THR A 59 -4.14 -10.29 -6.94
C THR A 59 -3.41 -9.02 -7.31
N VAL A 60 -3.50 -8.02 -6.44
CA VAL A 60 -2.63 -6.85 -6.49
C VAL A 60 -1.55 -6.99 -5.41
N VAL A 61 -0.30 -6.73 -5.79
CA VAL A 61 0.86 -6.71 -4.88
C VAL A 61 1.46 -5.31 -4.88
N PHE A 62 1.62 -4.75 -3.69
CA PHE A 62 2.15 -3.42 -3.46
C PHE A 62 3.60 -3.47 -3.02
N ASN A 63 4.38 -2.51 -3.52
CA ASN A 63 5.70 -2.19 -3.01
C ASN A 63 5.76 -0.69 -2.73
N ILE A 64 5.92 -0.34 -1.46
CA ILE A 64 5.91 1.06 -1.02
C ILE A 64 7.22 1.35 -0.31
N THR A 65 7.94 2.37 -0.74
CA THR A 65 9.18 2.82 -0.12
C THR A 65 8.96 4.13 0.60
N GLY A 66 9.71 4.34 1.66
CA GLY A 66 9.61 5.52 2.50
C GLY A 66 10.70 5.54 3.54
N TYR A 67 10.52 6.38 4.54
CA TYR A 67 11.40 6.41 5.70
C TYR A 67 10.61 6.69 6.97
N THR A 68 11.12 6.14 8.06
CA THR A 68 10.75 6.49 9.41
C THR A 68 11.53 7.73 9.82
N LEU A 69 10.84 8.76 10.28
CA LEU A 69 11.46 9.90 10.96
C LEU A 69 11.28 9.71 12.46
N LEU A 70 12.40 9.56 13.17
CA LEU A 70 12.48 9.66 14.62
C LEU A 70 12.78 11.12 14.96
N GLY A 71 11.75 11.87 15.32
CA GLY A 71 11.84 13.32 15.52
C GLY A 71 10.57 14.05 15.10
N PHE A 72 10.74 15.26 14.58
CA PHE A 72 9.63 16.12 14.17
C PHE A 72 9.96 16.87 12.88
N GLU A 73 8.93 17.42 12.25
CA GLU A 73 9.06 18.21 11.03
C GLU A 73 8.62 19.65 11.31
N ILE A 74 9.41 20.63 10.84
CA ILE A 74 9.07 22.05 10.88
C ILE A 74 9.02 22.55 9.43
N VAL A 75 7.83 22.90 8.94
CA VAL A 75 7.63 23.49 7.60
C VAL A 75 8.29 22.66 6.48
N GLY A 76 8.08 21.34 6.46
CA GLY A 76 8.67 20.45 5.46
C GLY A 76 10.12 20.02 5.72
N VAL A 77 10.76 20.55 6.77
CA VAL A 77 12.15 20.21 7.13
C VAL A 77 12.17 19.22 8.29
N PRO A 78 12.64 17.98 8.07
CA PRO A 78 12.72 16.97 9.11
C PRO A 78 13.94 17.18 10.00
N PHE A 79 13.73 17.21 11.31
CA PHE A 79 14.77 17.22 12.34
C PHE A 79 14.77 15.89 13.08
N GLY A 80 15.94 15.24 13.13
CA GLY A 80 16.12 13.94 13.77
C GLY A 80 16.77 12.91 12.84
N ALA A 81 16.47 11.64 13.07
CA ALA A 81 17.05 10.53 12.31
C ALA A 81 16.05 9.98 11.28
N LYS A 82 16.51 9.81 10.04
CA LYS A 82 15.77 9.11 8.99
C LYS A 82 16.26 7.67 8.88
N ILE A 83 15.33 6.73 8.90
CA ILE A 83 15.59 5.31 8.69
C ILE A 83 14.79 4.89 7.47
N ASN A 84 15.48 4.61 6.36
CA ASN A 84 14.82 4.16 5.14
C ASN A 84 14.20 2.78 5.34
N GLY A 85 13.04 2.56 4.73
CA GLY A 85 12.34 1.29 4.80
C GLY A 85 11.40 1.08 3.63
N SER A 86 10.75 -0.08 3.62
CA SER A 86 9.74 -0.40 2.63
C SER A 86 8.71 -1.38 3.16
N TRP A 87 7.47 -1.21 2.74
CA TRP A 87 6.40 -2.19 2.85
C TRP A 87 6.38 -3.00 1.56
N GLN A 88 6.91 -4.23 1.60
CA GLN A 88 6.99 -5.11 0.42
C GLN A 88 6.08 -6.32 0.58
N GLY A 89 5.54 -6.80 -0.53
CA GLY A 89 4.75 -8.04 -0.58
C GLY A 89 3.35 -7.94 0.04
N ALA A 90 2.92 -6.74 0.41
CA ALA A 90 1.54 -6.51 0.82
C ALA A 90 0.60 -6.77 -0.37
N SER A 91 -0.43 -7.58 -0.17
CA SER A 91 -1.30 -8.00 -1.27
C SER A 91 -2.78 -8.10 -0.89
N LEU A 92 -3.63 -7.78 -1.86
CA LEU A 92 -5.06 -8.07 -1.81
C LEU A 92 -5.39 -9.02 -2.96
N GLN A 93 -6.03 -10.13 -2.61
CA GLN A 93 -6.58 -11.10 -3.56
C GLN A 93 -8.10 -10.96 -3.52
N LEU A 94 -8.74 -10.83 -4.69
CA LEU A 94 -10.19 -10.82 -4.79
C LEU A 94 -10.70 -12.26 -4.66
N THR A 95 -11.43 -12.54 -3.59
CA THR A 95 -12.10 -13.83 -3.41
C THR A 95 -13.55 -13.74 -3.88
N PRO A 96 -14.13 -14.83 -4.43
CA PRO A 96 -15.56 -14.91 -4.75
C PRO A 96 -16.48 -14.68 -3.54
#